data_AF-A0A7V8WHJ0-F1
#
_entry.id   AF-A0A7V8WHJ0-F1
#
_cell.length_a   1.000
_cell.length_b   1.000
_cell.length_c   1.000
_cell.angle_alpha   90.00
_cell.angle_beta   90.00
_cell.angle_gamma   90.00
#
_symmetry.space_group_name_H-M   'P 1'
#
loop_
_entity.id
_entity.type
_entity.pdbx_description
1 polymer ?
#
loop_
_entity_poly.entity_id
_entity_poly.type
_entity_poly.pdbx_seq_one_letter_code
_entity_poly.pdbx_strand_id
1 'polypeptide(L)'
;MNPGDRVANVTLFAFAATAWAALGFLFVNHYPSEGPPAVLAGALLLGGALALTLAPLFWLASFVRSNRIAYRGDWWRAARRAGLAGLVATLFVLMRGQGAFSVPLALFVVAMAVLVELTLSLRG
;
A
#
# COMPACT_ATOMS: atom_id res chain seq x y z
N MET A 1 23.09 6.42 4.03
CA MET A 1 21.89 5.85 4.68
C MET A 1 22.14 5.82 6.16
N ASN A 2 21.36 6.57 6.93
CA ASN A 2 21.56 6.69 8.36
C ASN A 2 21.09 5.41 9.08
N PRO A 3 21.58 5.12 10.30
CA PRO A 3 21.13 3.96 11.07
C PRO A 3 19.61 3.93 11.27
N GLY A 4 18.99 5.09 11.51
CA GLY A 4 17.53 5.21 11.67
C GLY A 4 16.74 4.78 10.43
N ASP A 5 17.19 5.18 9.22
CA ASP A 5 16.54 4.78 7.97
C ASP A 5 16.66 3.27 7.74
N ARG A 6 17.78 2.67 8.14
CA ARG A 6 17.98 1.23 8.05
C ARG A 6 17.02 0.48 8.95
N VAL A 7 16.91 0.89 10.21
CA VAL A 7 15.97 0.29 11.15
C VAL A 7 14.54 0.43 10.63
N ALA A 8 14.15 1.62 10.14
CA ALA A 8 12.81 1.85 9.57
C ALA A 8 12.50 0.92 8.37
N ASN A 9 13.45 0.73 7.46
CA ASN A 9 13.25 -0.21 6.35
C ASN A 9 13.08 -1.65 6.84
N VAL A 10 13.94 -2.11 7.76
CA VAL A 10 13.88 -3.47 8.29
C VAL A 10 12.59 -3.72 9.06
N THR A 11 12.16 -2.77 9.89
CA THR A 11 10.90 -2.89 10.64
C THR A 11 9.70 -2.91 9.70
N LEU A 12 9.65 -2.04 8.69
CA LEU A 12 8.58 -2.05 7.69
C LEU A 12 8.53 -3.36 6.90
N PHE A 13 9.67 -3.90 6.48
CA PHE A 13 9.69 -5.21 5.82
C PHE A 13 9.28 -6.35 6.75
N ALA A 14 9.65 -6.31 8.03
CA ALA A 14 9.17 -7.28 9.01
C ALA A 14 7.64 -7.20 9.18
N PHE A 15 7.07 -5.99 9.29
CA PHE A 15 5.62 -5.80 9.31
C PHE A 15 4.93 -6.22 8.01
N ALA A 16 5.57 -6.00 6.86
CA ALA A 16 5.05 -6.48 5.58
C ALA A 16 5.00 -8.01 5.56
N ALA A 17 6.07 -8.69 6.00
CA ALA A 17 6.12 -10.14 6.06
C ALA A 17 5.03 -10.71 7.00
N THR A 18 4.81 -10.08 8.17
CA THR A 18 3.73 -10.52 9.07
C THR A 18 2.35 -10.26 8.48
N ALA A 19 2.13 -9.13 7.79
CA ALA A 19 0.87 -8.85 7.10
C ALA A 19 0.57 -9.86 5.99
N TRP A 20 1.58 -10.24 5.20
CA TRP A 20 1.45 -11.29 4.18
C TRP A 20 1.18 -12.66 4.79
N ALA A 21 1.83 -13.02 5.90
CA ALA A 21 1.55 -14.27 6.60
C ALA A 21 0.11 -14.31 7.15
N ALA A 22 -0.36 -13.21 7.74
CA ALA A 22 -1.73 -13.08 8.22
C ALA A 22 -2.76 -13.19 7.07
N LEU A 23 -2.47 -12.54 5.93
CA LEU A 23 -3.30 -12.64 4.73
C LEU A 23 -3.35 -14.08 4.19
N GLY A 24 -2.21 -14.77 4.13
CA GLY A 24 -2.13 -16.18 3.74
C GLY A 24 -2.93 -17.08 4.68
N PHE A 25 -2.82 -16.86 6.00
CA PHE A 25 -3.60 -17.58 6.99
C PHE A 25 -5.10 -17.36 6.81
N LEU A 26 -5.54 -16.12 6.58
CA LEU A 26 -6.94 -15.80 6.33
C LEU A 26 -7.46 -16.47 5.05
N PHE A 27 -6.69 -16.45 3.96
CA PHE A 27 -7.07 -17.11 2.71
C PHE A 27 -7.20 -18.63 2.85
N VAL A 28 -6.29 -19.27 3.58
CA VAL A 28 -6.30 -20.74 3.76
C VAL A 28 -7.44 -21.20 4.67
N ASN A 29 -7.75 -20.42 5.71
CA ASN A 29 -8.65 -20.90 6.77
C ASN A 29 -10.07 -20.34 6.69
N HIS A 30 -10.30 -19.17 6.07
CA HIS A 30 -11.58 -18.47 6.17
C HIS A 30 -12.19 -18.13 4.79
N TYR A 31 -11.43 -18.18 3.71
CA TYR A 31 -11.88 -17.75 2.39
C TYR A 31 -12.44 -18.94 1.58
N PRO A 32 -13.66 -18.87 0.98
CA PRO A 32 -14.53 -17.71 0.76
C PRO A 32 -15.89 -17.74 1.51
N SER A 33 -16.06 -18.54 2.57
CA SER A 33 -17.41 -18.87 3.10
C SER A 33 -18.00 -17.90 4.13
N GLU A 34 -17.26 -16.91 4.65
CA GLU A 34 -17.67 -16.14 5.85
C GLU A 34 -18.38 -14.79 5.63
N GLY A 35 -18.89 -14.51 4.42
CA GLY A 35 -19.74 -13.34 4.18
C GLY A 35 -19.00 -11.97 4.18
N PRO A 36 -19.74 -10.85 4.23
CA PRO A 36 -19.19 -9.50 4.00
C PRO A 36 -18.04 -9.04 4.91
N PRO A 37 -18.00 -9.38 6.22
CA PRO A 37 -16.90 -8.95 7.10
C PRO A 37 -15.54 -9.55 6.72
N ALA A 38 -15.51 -10.80 6.28
CA ALA A 38 -14.27 -11.48 5.87
C ALA A 38 -13.66 -10.85 4.61
N VAL A 39 -14.52 -10.41 3.67
CA VAL A 39 -14.09 -9.66 2.47
C VAL A 39 -13.46 -8.33 2.85
N LEU A 40 -14.07 -7.60 3.79
CA LEU A 40 -13.51 -6.33 4.28
C LEU A 40 -12.17 -6.53 4.99
N ALA A 41 -12.08 -7.51 5.89
CA ALA A 41 -10.84 -7.83 6.59
C ALA A 41 -9.72 -8.23 5.61
N GLY A 42 -10.02 -9.10 4.64
CA GLY A 42 -9.07 -9.50 3.60
C GLY A 42 -8.61 -8.34 2.73
N ALA A 43 -9.54 -7.44 2.35
CA ALA A 43 -9.20 -6.25 1.58
C ALA A 43 -8.27 -5.30 2.34
N LEU A 44 -8.56 -5.03 3.61
CA LEU A 44 -7.74 -4.17 4.47
C LEU A 44 -6.35 -4.76 4.72
N LEU A 45 -6.28 -6.07 5.00
CA LEU A 45 -5.01 -6.79 5.15
C LEU A 45 -4.16 -6.73 3.88
N LEU A 46 -4.77 -6.96 2.71
CA LEU A 46 -4.08 -6.93 1.43
C LEU A 46 -3.55 -5.52 1.11
N GLY A 47 -4.39 -4.49 1.24
CA GLY A 47 -3.96 -3.12 1.01
C GLY A 47 -2.90 -2.65 2.01
N GLY A 48 -3.02 -3.06 3.28
CA GLY A 48 -2.02 -2.80 4.31
C GLY A 48 -0.69 -3.48 4.01
N ALA A 49 -0.70 -4.76 3.63
CA ALA A 49 0.50 -5.51 3.24
C ALA A 49 1.21 -4.84 2.06
N LEU A 50 0.45 -4.40 1.04
CA LEU A 50 1.00 -3.67 -0.10
C LEU A 50 1.61 -2.32 0.31
N ALA A 51 0.91 -1.53 1.13
CA ALA A 51 1.44 -0.26 1.61
C ALA A 51 2.73 -0.44 2.42
N LEU A 52 2.77 -1.43 3.32
CA LEU A 52 3.96 -1.76 4.11
C LEU A 52 5.13 -2.24 3.25
N THR A 53 4.84 -2.96 2.16
CA THR A 53 5.85 -3.43 1.21
C THR A 53 6.38 -2.28 0.34
N LEU A 54 5.49 -1.41 -0.14
CA LEU A 54 5.83 -0.34 -1.09
C LEU A 54 6.48 0.87 -0.44
N ALA A 55 6.17 1.19 0.83
CA ALA A 55 6.75 2.34 1.53
C ALA A 55 8.30 2.32 1.55
N PRO A 56 8.97 1.23 2.02
CA PRO A 56 10.43 1.16 1.99
C PRO A 56 10.98 1.12 0.56
N LEU A 57 10.26 0.52 -0.40
CA LEU A 57 10.68 0.47 -1.81
C LEU A 57 10.67 1.84 -2.48
N PHE A 58 9.62 2.64 -2.26
CA PHE A 58 9.54 4.00 -2.80
C PHE A 58 10.60 4.91 -2.19
N TRP A 59 10.89 4.74 -0.90
CA TRP A 59 11.98 5.46 -0.25
C TRP A 59 13.36 5.04 -0.78
N LEU A 60 13.60 3.75 -0.96
CA LEU A 60 14.84 3.23 -1.55
C LEU A 60 15.02 3.74 -2.99
N ALA A 61 13.95 3.77 -3.78
CA ALA A 61 13.98 4.29 -5.14
C ALA A 61 14.35 5.79 -5.17
N SER A 62 13.78 6.62 -4.29
CA SER A 62 14.16 8.02 -4.19
C SER A 62 15.60 8.20 -3.70
N PHE A 63 16.03 7.41 -2.72
CA PHE A 63 17.39 7.42 -2.19
C PHE A 63 18.43 7.08 -3.27
N VAL A 64 18.20 6.04 -4.08
CA VAL A 64 19.08 5.66 -5.19
C VAL A 64 19.11 6.74 -6.27
N ARG A 65 17.95 7.33 -6.60
CA ARG A 65 17.84 8.40 -7.61
C ARG A 65 18.53 9.70 -7.18
N SER A 66 18.55 9.99 -5.89
CA SER A 66 19.16 11.20 -5.30
C SER A 66 20.64 11.02 -4.95
N ASN A 67 21.39 10.19 -5.69
CA ASN A 67 22.80 9.90 -5.44
C ASN A 67 23.12 9.44 -3.99
N ARG A 68 22.19 8.72 -3.35
CA ARG A 68 22.32 8.21 -1.97
C ARG A 68 22.34 9.30 -0.89
N ILE A 69 21.75 10.45 -1.18
CA ILE A 69 21.50 11.53 -0.23
C ILE A 69 20.07 11.37 0.29
N ALA A 70 19.91 11.27 1.61
CA ALA A 70 18.60 11.18 2.25
C ALA A 70 18.06 12.59 2.53
N TYR A 71 16.97 12.99 1.87
CA TYR A 71 16.34 14.28 2.11
C TYR A 71 15.24 14.21 3.16
N ARG A 72 15.10 15.31 3.92
CA ARG A 72 13.99 15.49 4.86
C ARG A 72 12.67 15.48 4.07
N GLY A 73 11.75 14.58 4.44
CA GLY A 73 10.43 14.47 3.81
C GLY A 73 10.29 13.34 2.78
N ASP A 74 11.39 12.70 2.35
CA ASP A 74 11.33 11.57 1.42
C ASP A 74 10.52 10.41 1.99
N TRP A 75 10.66 10.14 3.29
CA TRP A 75 9.86 9.14 4.00
C TRP A 75 8.36 9.46 3.96
N TRP A 76 7.98 10.72 4.16
CA TRP A 76 6.57 11.12 4.14
C TRP A 76 5.96 10.99 2.74
N ARG A 77 6.72 11.36 1.69
CA ARG A 77 6.31 11.18 0.30
C ARG A 77 6.20 9.69 -0.06
N ALA A 78 7.16 8.87 0.35
CA ALA A 78 7.15 7.42 0.12
C ALA A 78 5.96 6.73 0.82
N ALA A 79 5.73 7.05 2.10
CA ALA A 79 4.61 6.51 2.87
C ALA A 79 3.25 6.90 2.27
N ARG A 80 3.11 8.15 1.81
CA ARG A 80 1.89 8.62 1.14
C ARG A 80 1.62 7.83 -0.15
N ARG A 81 2.61 7.70 -1.03
CA ARG A 81 2.49 6.93 -2.29
C ARG A 81 2.13 5.48 -2.04
N ALA A 82 2.78 4.87 -1.04
CA ALA A 82 2.48 3.50 -0.65
C ALA A 82 1.08 3.36 -0.05
N GLY A 83 0.65 4.31 0.76
CA GLY A 83 -0.71 4.38 1.30
C GLY A 83 -1.77 4.52 0.21
N LEU A 84 -1.53 5.37 -0.81
CA LEU A 84 -2.41 5.48 -1.97
C LEU A 84 -2.49 4.17 -2.75
N ALA A 85 -1.34 3.52 -3.01
CA ALA A 85 -1.33 2.23 -3.71
C ALA A 85 -2.08 1.14 -2.92
N GLY A 86 -1.86 1.07 -1.60
CA GLY A 86 -2.58 0.16 -0.71
C GLY A 86 -4.08 0.43 -0.71
N LEU A 87 -4.49 1.70 -0.65
CA LEU A 87 -5.91 2.09 -0.68
C LEU A 87 -6.59 1.72 -2.00
N VAL A 88 -5.92 1.95 -3.14
CA VAL A 88 -6.43 1.52 -4.45
C VAL A 88 -6.63 0.00 -4.49
N ALA A 89 -5.67 -0.77 -4.00
CA ALA A 89 -5.79 -2.22 -3.93
C ALA A 89 -6.95 -2.67 -3.02
N THR A 90 -7.11 -2.06 -1.84
CA THR A 90 -8.25 -2.33 -0.94
C THR A 90 -9.58 -2.09 -1.65
N LEU A 91 -9.73 -0.94 -2.32
CA LEU A 91 -10.95 -0.60 -3.05
C LEU A 91 -11.26 -1.61 -4.15
N PHE A 92 -10.24 -2.05 -4.91
CA PHE A 92 -10.42 -3.03 -5.96
C PHE A 92 -10.87 -4.39 -5.43
N VAL A 93 -10.29 -4.85 -4.32
CA VAL A 93 -10.72 -6.11 -3.69
C VAL A 93 -12.15 -6.00 -3.17
N LEU A 94 -12.53 -4.89 -2.54
CA LEU A 94 -13.89 -4.67 -2.06
C LEU A 94 -14.90 -4.65 -3.22
N MET A 95 -14.61 -3.88 -4.26
CA MET A 95 -15.46 -3.82 -5.46
C MET A 95 -15.60 -5.19 -6.12
N ARG A 96 -14.51 -5.96 -6.17
CA ARG A 96 -14.52 -7.32 -6.70
C ARG A 96 -15.37 -8.27 -5.85
N GLY A 97 -15.24 -8.20 -4.52
CA GLY A 97 -16.01 -9.02 -3.58
C GLY A 97 -17.52 -8.71 -3.60
N GLN A 98 -17.91 -7.48 -3.92
CA GLN A 98 -19.32 -7.07 -4.03
C GLN A 98 -19.92 -7.26 -5.43
N GLY A 99 -19.14 -7.75 -6.40
CA GLY A 99 -19.59 -7.85 -7.80
C GLY A 99 -19.76 -6.51 -8.52
N ALA A 100 -19.32 -5.40 -7.91
CA ALA A 100 -19.41 -4.04 -8.47
C ALA A 100 -18.19 -3.65 -9.33
N PHE A 101 -17.24 -4.57 -9.52
CA PHE A 101 -16.02 -4.28 -10.28
C PHE A 101 -16.31 -4.11 -11.77
N SER A 102 -16.15 -2.89 -12.26
CA SER A 102 -16.22 -2.54 -13.67
C SER A 102 -14.97 -1.77 -14.10
N VAL A 103 -14.54 -1.95 -15.36
CA VAL A 103 -13.37 -1.25 -15.92
C VAL A 103 -13.50 0.27 -15.77
N PRO A 104 -14.65 0.92 -16.04
CA PRO A 104 -14.80 2.36 -15.86
C PRO A 104 -14.58 2.82 -14.42
N LEU A 105 -15.14 2.11 -13.43
CA LEU A 105 -14.94 2.45 -12.03
C LEU A 105 -13.48 2.24 -11.59
N ALA A 106 -12.83 1.17 -12.08
CA ALA A 106 -11.42 0.93 -11.79
C ALA A 106 -10.54 2.07 -12.33
N LEU A 107 -10.77 2.51 -13.58
CA LEU A 107 -10.08 3.65 -14.17
C LEU A 107 -10.34 4.95 -13.40
N PHE A 108 -11.59 5.18 -12.97
CA PHE A 108 -11.95 6.33 -12.16
C PHE A 108 -11.18 6.39 -10.84
N VAL A 109 -11.09 5.26 -10.12
CA VAL A 109 -10.31 5.17 -8.87
C VAL A 109 -8.84 5.47 -9.10
N VAL A 110 -8.25 4.92 -10.17
CA VAL A 110 -6.84 5.19 -10.53
C VAL A 110 -6.66 6.67 -10.88
N ALA A 111 -7.56 7.25 -11.68
CA ALA A 111 -7.50 8.66 -12.04
C ALA A 111 -7.59 9.57 -10.80
N MET A 112 -8.46 9.24 -9.83
CA MET A 112 -8.54 9.95 -8.56
C MET A 112 -7.28 9.78 -7.73
N ALA A 113 -6.71 8.58 -7.64
CA ALA A 113 -5.45 8.35 -6.93
C ALA A 113 -4.30 9.18 -7.53
N VAL A 114 -4.22 9.25 -8.86
CA VAL A 114 -3.27 10.10 -9.59
C VAL A 114 -3.53 11.57 -9.29
N LEU A 115 -4.78 12.03 -9.33
CA LEU A 115 -5.15 13.42 -9.01
C LEU A 115 -4.76 13.80 -7.58
N VAL A 116 -5.01 12.91 -6.61
CA VAL A 116 -4.61 13.11 -5.21
C VAL A 116 -3.09 13.19 -5.09
N GLU A 117 -2.35 12.30 -5.75
CA GLU A 117 -0.88 12.35 -5.74
C GLU A 117 -0.37 13.66 -6.37
N LEU A 118 -0.92 14.07 -7.51
CA LEU A 118 -0.55 15.32 -8.18
C LEU A 118 -0.82 16.54 -7.30
N THR A 119 -2.03 16.67 -6.76
CA THR A 119 -2.42 17.79 -5.89
C THR A 119 -1.58 17.88 -4.63
N LEU A 120 -1.23 16.75 -4.02
CA LEU A 120 -0.37 16.70 -2.83
C LEU A 120 1.10 16.96 -3.17
N SER A 121 1.57 16.53 -4.34
CA SER A 121 2.95 16.80 -4.80
C SER A 121 3.20 18.26 -5.17
N LEU A 122 2.17 19.00 -5.59
CA LEU A 122 2.29 20.43 -5.88
C LEU A 122 2.39 21.30 -4.60
N ARG A 123 1.99 20.77 -3.44
CA ARG A 123 1.94 21.53 -2.18
C ARG A 123 3.15 21.34 -1.26
N GLY A 124 4.08 20.43 -1.55
CA GLY A 124 5.22 20.17 -0.65
C GLY A 124 6.45 19.63 -1.35
#